data_AF-A0ABD7RKT9-F1
#
_entry.id   AF-A0ABD7RKT9-F1
#
_cell.length_a   1.000
_cell.length_b   1.000
_cell.length_c   1.000
_cell.angle_alpha   90.00
_cell.angle_beta   90.00
_cell.angle_gamma   90.00
#
_symmetry.space_group_name_H-M   'P 1'
#
loop_
_entity.id
_entity.type
_entity.pdbx_description
1 polymer ?
#
loop_
_entity_poly.entity_id
_entity_poly.type
_entity_poly.pdbx_seq_one_letter_code
_entity_poly.pdbx_strand_id
1 'polypeptide(L)'
;MGIENLVLPKDAELAKTLRNKKENYIKNQFLLSRIAAKNNLEGKTKEFYETCKEYEVCGEKAKECDKQLKELIFKKKENDRVQHVIERMREVGIKEDVIQKVLCK
;
A
#
# COMPACT_ATOMS: atom_id res chain seq x y z
N MET A 1 -13.04 9.05 2.17
CA MET A 1 -13.07 8.12 1.03
C MET A 1 -12.36 6.84 1.42
N GLY A 2 -12.94 5.67 1.12
CA GLY A 2 -12.30 4.38 1.39
C GLY A 2 -11.13 4.10 0.45
N ILE A 3 -10.25 3.15 0.82
CA ILE A 3 -9.05 2.81 0.04
C ILE A 3 -9.43 2.19 -1.32
N GLU A 4 -10.58 1.51 -1.37
CA GLU A 4 -11.20 0.96 -2.57
C GLU A 4 -11.47 2.00 -3.65
N ASN A 5 -11.72 3.26 -3.27
CA ASN A 5 -11.94 4.35 -4.22
C ASN A 5 -10.62 4.91 -4.77
N LEU A 6 -9.48 4.57 -4.18
CA LEU A 6 -8.16 5.06 -4.57
C LEU A 6 -7.40 4.09 -5.46
N VAL A 7 -7.92 2.88 -5.66
CA VAL A 7 -7.30 1.83 -6.50
C VAL A 7 -8.26 1.38 -7.61
N LEU A 8 -7.77 0.54 -8.53
CA LEU A 8 -8.62 -0.10 -9.52
C LEU A 8 -9.57 -1.11 -8.84
N PRO A 9 -10.80 -1.32 -9.37
CA PRO A 9 -11.76 -2.24 -8.75
C PRO A 9 -11.22 -3.65 -8.51
N LYS A 10 -10.42 -4.17 -9.45
CA LYS A 10 -9.77 -5.50 -9.35
C LYS A 10 -8.74 -5.60 -8.21
N ASP A 11 -8.21 -4.46 -7.77
CA ASP A 11 -7.17 -4.39 -6.74
C ASP A 11 -7.76 -3.98 -5.36
N ALA A 12 -9.07 -3.77 -5.25
CA ALA A 12 -9.73 -3.23 -4.06
C ALA A 12 -9.58 -4.13 -2.81
N GLU A 13 -9.79 -5.44 -2.95
CA GLU A 13 -9.66 -6.37 -1.82
C GLU A 13 -8.21 -6.52 -1.35
N LEU A 14 -7.25 -6.49 -2.29
CA LEU A 14 -5.83 -6.45 -1.96
C LEU A 14 -5.49 -5.18 -1.18
N ALA A 15 -5.97 -4.01 -1.63
CA ALA A 15 -5.72 -2.75 -0.97
C ALA A 15 -6.32 -2.69 0.44
N LYS A 16 -7.54 -3.21 0.65
CA LYS A 16 -8.13 -3.36 2.00
C LYS A 16 -7.27 -4.25 2.89
N THR A 17 -6.84 -5.40 2.36
CA THR A 17 -5.98 -6.33 3.09
C THR A 17 -4.66 -5.70 3.50
N LEU A 18 -3.98 -4.99 2.58
CA LEU A 18 -2.72 -4.30 2.85
C LEU A 18 -2.88 -3.19 3.89
N ARG A 19 -4.00 -2.44 3.82
CA ARG A 19 -4.33 -1.42 4.82
C ARG A 19 -4.50 -2.04 6.21
N ASN A 20 -5.29 -3.11 6.32
CA ASN A 20 -5.50 -3.81 7.60
C ASN A 20 -4.18 -4.38 8.16
N LYS A 21 -3.35 -4.99 7.30
CA LYS A 21 -2.02 -5.48 7.69
C LYS A 21 -1.14 -4.34 8.22
N LYS A 22 -1.07 -3.21 7.50
CA LYS A 22 -0.31 -2.02 7.93
C LYS A 22 -0.79 -1.52 9.29
N GLU A 23 -2.09 -1.38 9.49
CA GLU A 23 -2.67 -0.93 10.76
C GLU A 23 -2.33 -1.90 11.90
N ASN A 24 -2.36 -3.21 11.65
CA ASN A 24 -1.96 -4.22 12.63
C ASN A 24 -0.47 -4.15 12.99
N TYR A 25 0.42 -3.98 12.01
CA TYR A 25 1.84 -3.82 12.29
C TYR A 25 2.14 -2.57 13.11
N ILE A 26 1.46 -1.45 12.82
CA ILE A 26 1.59 -0.21 13.61
C ILE A 26 1.10 -0.42 15.05
N LYS A 27 -0.06 -1.07 15.24
CA LYS A 27 -0.57 -1.42 16.58
C LYS A 27 0.42 -2.31 17.33
N ASN A 28 1.01 -3.29 16.66
CA ASN A 28 2.02 -4.15 17.25
C ASN A 28 3.28 -3.38 17.65
N GLN A 29 3.74 -2.41 16.86
CA GLN A 29 4.84 -1.52 17.25
C GLN A 29 4.54 -0.75 18.55
N PHE A 30 3.32 -0.23 18.71
CA PHE A 30 2.92 0.43 19.97
C PHE A 30 2.88 -0.52 21.16
N LEU A 31 2.48 -1.78 20.97
CA LEU A 31 2.49 -2.78 22.04
C LEU A 31 3.92 -3.19 22.40
N LEU A 32 4.75 -3.47 21.40
CA LEU A 32 6.14 -3.86 21.58
C LEU A 32 6.97 -2.76 22.24
N SER A 33 6.71 -1.48 21.95
CA SER A 33 7.41 -0.38 22.63
C SER A 33 7.10 -0.35 24.13
N ARG A 34 5.86 -0.63 24.54
CA ARG A 34 5.46 -0.74 25.96
C ARG A 34 6.09 -1.95 26.63
N ILE A 35 6.13 -3.10 25.94
CA ILE A 35 6.77 -4.33 26.44
C ILE A 35 8.26 -4.11 26.62
N ALA A 36 8.93 -3.50 25.63
CA ALA A 36 10.35 -3.19 25.70
C ALA A 36 10.66 -2.27 26.89
N ALA A 37 9.88 -1.20 27.07
CA ALA A 37 10.02 -0.30 28.22
C ALA A 37 9.90 -1.06 29.55
N LYS A 38 8.93 -1.97 29.67
CA LYS A 38 8.76 -2.82 30.86
C LYS A 38 9.95 -3.75 31.08
N ASN A 39 10.41 -4.46 30.05
CA ASN A 39 11.56 -5.37 30.13
C ASN A 39 12.83 -4.62 30.56
N ASN A 40 13.02 -3.40 30.07
CA ASN A 40 14.14 -2.55 30.47
C ASN A 40 14.07 -2.15 31.96
N LEU A 41 12.89 -1.75 32.45
CA LEU A 41 12.69 -1.42 33.86
C LEU A 41 12.89 -2.64 34.79
N GLU A 42 12.54 -3.83 34.32
CA GLU A 42 12.74 -5.09 35.07
C GLU A 42 14.17 -5.65 34.96
N GLY A 43 15.09 -4.98 34.27
CA GLY A 43 16.48 -5.44 34.07
C GLY A 43 16.60 -6.66 33.13
N LYS A 44 15.51 -7.02 32.43
CA LYS A 44 15.42 -8.14 31.49
C LYS A 44 16.05 -7.76 30.15
N THR A 45 17.37 -7.68 30.16
CA THR A 45 18.17 -7.12 29.06
C THR A 45 18.01 -7.94 27.77
N LYS A 46 17.97 -9.27 27.85
CA LYS A 46 17.82 -10.13 26.67
C LYS A 46 16.44 -9.93 26.01
N GLU A 47 15.39 -9.99 26.81
CA GLU A 47 14.00 -9.83 26.38
C GLU A 47 13.73 -8.41 25.84
N PHE A 48 14.39 -7.40 26.40
CA PHE A 48 14.37 -6.05 25.86
C PHE A 48 14.88 -6.01 24.42
N TYR A 49 16.08 -6.53 24.16
CA TYR A 49 16.65 -6.52 22.81
C TYR A 49 15.86 -7.38 21.82
N GLU A 50 15.33 -8.52 22.25
CA GLU A 50 14.44 -9.34 21.41
C GLU A 50 13.17 -8.57 21.03
N THR A 51 12.55 -7.87 21.99
CA THR A 51 11.37 -7.03 21.74
C THR A 51 11.68 -5.88 20.78
N CYS A 52 12.86 -5.25 20.90
CA CYS A 52 13.29 -4.19 19.98
C CYS A 52 13.45 -4.70 18.54
N LYS A 53 14.01 -5.90 18.34
CA LYS A 53 14.11 -6.51 17.01
C LYS A 53 12.73 -6.76 16.40
N GLU A 54 11.79 -7.28 17.18
CA GLU A 54 10.41 -7.49 16.71
C GLU A 54 9.71 -6.16 16.36
N TYR A 55 9.98 -5.11 17.13
CA TYR A 55 9.49 -3.76 16.87
C TYR A 55 9.97 -3.23 15.51
N GLU A 56 11.25 -3.42 15.18
CA GLU A 56 11.84 -3.03 13.90
C GLU A 56 11.21 -3.80 12.74
N VAL A 57 11.08 -5.13 12.87
CA VAL A 57 10.43 -5.99 11.87
C VAL A 57 9.00 -5.56 11.59
N CYS A 58 8.23 -5.19 12.62
CA CYS A 58 6.88 -4.65 12.41
C CYS A 58 6.90 -3.33 11.61
N GLY A 59 7.87 -2.46 11.89
CA GLY A 59 8.06 -1.21 11.15
C GLY A 59 8.39 -1.41 9.68
N GLU A 60 9.28 -2.35 9.37
CA GLU A 60 9.62 -2.72 7.99
C GLU A 60 8.42 -3.28 7.24
N LYS A 61 7.67 -4.19 7.85
CA LYS A 61 6.45 -4.76 7.25
C LYS A 61 5.37 -3.71 7.02
N ALA A 62 5.23 -2.73 7.91
CA ALA A 62 4.32 -1.60 7.71
C ALA A 62 4.73 -0.73 6.52
N LYS A 63 6.03 -0.45 6.35
CA LYS A 63 6.56 0.29 5.18
C LYS A 63 6.34 -0.47 3.88
N GLU A 64 6.53 -1.79 3.89
CA GLU A 64 6.29 -2.62 2.70
C GLU A 64 4.82 -2.61 2.28
N CYS A 65 3.89 -2.72 3.25
CA CYS A 65 2.46 -2.57 2.95
C CYS A 65 2.14 -1.19 2.36
N ASP A 66 2.76 -0.13 2.86
CA ASP A 66 2.58 1.24 2.34
C ASP A 66 3.12 1.40 0.92
N LYS A 67 4.27 0.78 0.60
CA LYS A 67 4.84 0.77 -0.73
C LYS A 67 3.91 0.10 -1.74
N GLN A 68 3.42 -1.10 -1.41
CA GLN A 68 2.49 -1.83 -2.28
C GLN A 68 1.18 -1.07 -2.48
N LEU A 69 0.65 -0.41 -1.43
CA LEU A 69 -0.52 0.47 -1.57
C LEU A 69 -0.27 1.64 -2.53
N LYS A 70 0.90 2.28 -2.43
CA LYS A 70 1.27 3.38 -3.33
C LYS A 70 1.34 2.92 -4.79
N GLU A 71 1.86 1.73 -5.05
CA GLU A 71 1.91 1.15 -6.39
C GLU A 71 0.50 0.93 -6.97
N LEU A 72 -0.44 0.40 -6.17
CA LEU A 72 -1.84 0.23 -6.60
C LEU A 72 -2.53 1.56 -6.91
N ILE A 73 -2.29 2.58 -6.09
CA ILE A 73 -2.84 3.93 -6.31
C ILE A 73 -2.23 4.57 -7.56
N PHE A 74 -0.92 4.40 -7.76
CA PHE A 74 -0.23 4.90 -8.94
C PHE A 74 -0.77 4.26 -10.22
N LYS A 75 -0.93 2.93 -10.22
CA LYS A 75 -1.54 2.17 -11.31
C LYS A 75 -2.94 2.67 -11.67
N LYS A 76 -3.77 3.02 -10.69
CA LYS A 76 -5.08 3.65 -10.95
C LYS A 76 -4.91 5.00 -11.66
N LYS A 77 -4.06 5.88 -11.13
CA LYS A 77 -3.82 7.20 -11.73
C LYS A 77 -3.32 7.10 -13.17
N GLU A 78 -2.44 6.15 -13.46
CA GLU A 78 -1.99 5.90 -14.83
C GLU A 78 -3.14 5.42 -15.72
N ASN A 79 -3.94 4.47 -15.25
CA ASN A 79 -5.11 4.01 -15.98
C ASN A 79 -6.09 5.15 -16.27
N ASP A 80 -6.41 5.98 -15.27
CA ASP A 80 -7.34 7.11 -15.43
C ASP A 80 -6.79 8.14 -16.45
N ARG A 81 -5.47 8.39 -16.44
CA ARG A 81 -4.81 9.22 -17.46
C ARG A 81 -4.91 8.62 -18.86
N VAL A 82 -4.71 7.32 -19.01
CA VAL A 82 -4.83 6.63 -20.30
C VAL A 82 -6.27 6.69 -20.81
N GLN A 83 -7.26 6.43 -19.95
CA GLN A 83 -8.67 6.54 -20.32
C GLN A 83 -9.03 7.96 -20.78
N HIS A 84 -8.55 8.98 -20.07
CA HIS A 84 -8.76 10.36 -20.50
C HIS A 84 -8.18 10.65 -21.89
N VAL A 85 -6.98 10.14 -22.20
CA VAL A 85 -6.39 10.30 -23.54
C VAL A 85 -7.24 9.57 -24.60
N ILE A 86 -7.71 8.35 -24.31
CA ILE A 86 -8.58 7.58 -25.23
C ILE A 86 -9.87 8.35 -25.52
N GLU A 87 -10.51 8.91 -24.49
CA GLU A 87 -11.72 9.72 -24.62
C GLU A 87 -11.47 10.92 -25.54
N ARG A 88 -10.35 11.64 -25.34
CA ARG A 88 -9.94 12.76 -26.20
C ARG A 88 -9.68 12.34 -27.65
N MET A 89 -9.06 11.17 -27.88
CA MET A 89 -8.84 10.63 -29.22
C MET A 89 -10.16 10.33 -29.93
N ARG A 90 -11.13 9.77 -29.21
CA ARG A 90 -12.48 9.53 -29.73
C ARG A 90 -13.22 10.83 -30.04
N GLU A 91 -13.12 11.84 -29.17
CA GLU A 91 -13.73 13.17 -29.38
C GLU A 91 -13.25 13.85 -30.67
N VAL A 92 -11.96 13.72 -31.01
CA VAL A 92 -11.39 14.32 -32.23
C VAL A 92 -11.53 13.41 -33.47
N GLY A 93 -12.28 12.31 -33.37
CA GLY A 93 -12.63 11.46 -34.51
C GLY A 93 -11.53 10.48 -34.94
N ILE A 94 -10.56 10.15 -34.08
CA ILE A 94 -9.60 9.09 -34.38
C ILE A 94 -10.33 7.75 -34.41
N LYS A 95 -10.09 6.96 -35.46
CA LYS A 95 -10.70 5.64 -35.62
C LYS A 95 -10.25 4.67 -34.52
N GLU A 96 -11.18 3.83 -34.07
CA GLU A 96 -10.95 2.90 -32.94
C GLU A 96 -9.81 1.90 -33.24
N ASP A 97 -9.59 1.51 -34.50
CA ASP A 97 -8.48 0.64 -34.90
C ASP A 97 -7.10 1.27 -34.65
N VAL A 98 -7.00 2.59 -34.82
CA VAL A 98 -5.78 3.34 -34.53
C VAL A 98 -5.58 3.47 -33.02
N ILE A 99 -6.64 3.73 -32.26
CA ILE A 99 -6.59 3.79 -30.79
C ILE A 99 -6.12 2.43 -30.22
N GLN A 100 -6.69 1.32 -30.68
CA GLN A 100 -6.29 -0.02 -30.24
C GLN A 100 -4.82 -0.32 -30.56
N LYS A 101 -4.32 0.05 -31.75
CA LYS A 101 -2.89 -0.11 -32.11
C LYS A 101 -1.95 0.65 -31.19
N VAL A 102 -2.36 1.79 -30.64
CA VAL A 102 -1.55 2.58 -29.69
C VAL A 102 -1.59 1.98 -28.28
N LEU A 103 -2.70 1.32 -27.90
CA LEU A 103 -2.88 0.70 -26.58
C LEU A 103 -2.26 -0.70 -26.48
N CYS A 104 -2.27 -1.47 -27.56
CA CYS A 104 -1.65 -2.79 -27.64
C CYS A 104 -0.16 -2.64 -28.01
N LYS A 105 0.70 -2.55 -27.00
CA LYS A 105 2.13 -2.93 -27.15
C LYS A 105 2.34 -4.37 -26.73
#